data_AF-G0N918-F1
#
_entry.id   AF-G0N918-F1
#
_cell.length_a   1.000
_cell.length_b   1.000
_cell.length_c   1.000
_cell.angle_alpha   90.00
_cell.angle_beta   90.00
_cell.angle_gamma   90.00
#
_symmetry.space_group_name_H-M   'P 1'
#
loop_
_entity.id
_entity.type
_entity.pdbx_description
1 polymer ?
#
loop_
_entity_poly.entity_id
_entity_poly.type
_entity_poly.pdbx_seq_one_letter_code
_entity_poly.pdbx_strand_id
1 'polypeptide(L)'
;MCHIQEIPENGADIAHLNYLHKSAPPITKGSDIIKTDLSDPQPAVQHVWDGKWEVKSEEDKHCGVMHLNQYMTIWGYRVPLTSSKLIAEQHGPGIVHMIFDFGMWGKGVVFQTVTPEEALLQRVRFRIFSNIPWFFVKFFYDCGGNAI
;
A
#
# COMPACT_ATOMS: atom_id res chain seq x y z
N MET A 1 -15.73 8.69 12.92
CA MET A 1 -16.78 7.65 12.78
C MET A 1 -17.21 7.66 11.33
N CYS A 2 -17.23 6.49 10.70
CA CYS A 2 -17.56 6.34 9.29
C CYS A 2 -18.09 4.92 9.02
N HIS A 3 -18.80 4.75 7.90
CA HIS A 3 -19.39 3.47 7.54
C HIS A 3 -18.32 2.44 7.15
N ILE A 4 -18.63 1.16 7.27
CA ILE A 4 -17.68 0.08 6.97
C ILE A 4 -17.25 0.04 5.50
N GLN A 5 -18.08 0.56 4.59
CA GLN A 5 -17.82 0.52 3.15
C GLN A 5 -16.75 1.52 2.69
N GLU A 6 -16.45 2.54 3.49
CA GLU A 6 -15.53 3.62 3.12
C GLU A 6 -14.10 3.12 2.86
N ILE A 7 -13.62 2.14 3.63
CA ILE A 7 -12.27 1.59 3.46
C ILE A 7 -12.18 0.63 2.26
N PRO A 8 -13.11 -0.34 2.10
CA PRO A 8 -13.19 -1.18 0.92
C PRO A 8 -13.24 -0.44 -0.41
N GLU A 9 -13.81 0.77 -0.47
CA GLU A 9 -13.86 1.59 -1.70
C GLU A 9 -12.48 1.96 -2.24
N ASN A 10 -11.46 2.08 -1.37
CA ASN A 10 -10.06 2.30 -1.77
C ASN A 10 -9.53 1.21 -2.70
N GLY A 11 -10.10 0.00 -2.67
CA GLY A 11 -9.70 -1.12 -3.52
C GLY A 11 -9.98 -0.92 -5.01
N ALA A 12 -10.82 0.04 -5.40
CA ALA A 12 -11.06 0.39 -6.80
C ALA A 12 -10.39 1.72 -7.21
N ASP A 13 -10.00 2.56 -6.25
CA ASP A 13 -9.34 3.83 -6.50
C ASP A 13 -7.83 3.64 -6.60
N ILE A 14 -7.26 3.57 -7.80
CA ILE A 14 -5.79 3.49 -7.97
C ILE A 14 -5.13 4.87 -7.72
N ALA A 15 -5.88 5.96 -7.91
CA ALA A 15 -5.33 7.31 -7.87
C ALA A 15 -4.92 7.72 -6.45
N HIS A 16 -5.61 7.23 -5.40
CA HIS A 16 -5.20 7.51 -4.02
C HIS A 16 -3.76 7.06 -3.72
N LEU A 17 -3.26 6.01 -4.38
CA LEU A 17 -1.89 5.52 -4.19
C LEU A 17 -0.87 6.58 -4.63
N ASN A 18 -1.06 7.18 -5.79
CA ASN A 18 -0.16 8.23 -6.30
C ASN A 18 -0.41 9.61 -5.66
N TYR A 19 -1.40 9.74 -4.78
CA TYR A 19 -1.65 10.97 -4.03
C TYR A 19 -1.17 10.86 -2.58
N LEU A 20 -1.66 9.85 -1.85
CA LEU A 20 -1.38 9.62 -0.43
C LEU A 20 -0.07 8.87 -0.17
N HIS A 21 0.34 7.99 -1.08
CA HIS A 21 1.56 7.18 -0.96
C HIS A 21 2.69 7.66 -1.86
N LYS A 22 2.55 8.88 -2.42
CA LYS A 22 3.52 9.47 -3.34
C LYS A 22 4.83 9.76 -2.64
N SER A 23 4.78 10.55 -1.59
CA SER A 23 5.97 10.98 -0.86
C SER A 23 6.34 9.89 0.16
N ALA A 24 7.53 9.32 0.04
CA ALA A 24 8.18 8.84 1.25
C ALA A 24 8.50 10.10 2.06
N PRO A 25 7.99 10.27 3.29
CA PRO A 25 8.34 11.43 4.09
C PRO A 25 9.86 11.63 4.07
N PRO A 26 10.35 12.87 4.12
CA PRO A 26 11.78 13.13 4.14
C PRO A 26 12.45 12.21 5.17
N ILE A 27 13.69 11.78 4.87
CA ILE A 27 14.53 10.82 5.62
C ILE A 27 14.66 11.12 7.14
N THR A 28 14.06 12.22 7.59
CA THR A 28 14.16 12.82 8.91
C THR A 28 12.82 13.02 9.63
N LYS A 29 11.66 12.74 9.03
CA LYS A 29 10.33 13.07 9.63
C LYS A 29 9.40 11.89 9.89
N GLY A 30 9.72 10.68 9.42
CA GLY A 30 8.92 9.47 9.65
C GLY A 30 7.53 9.51 9.01
N SER A 31 6.74 8.44 9.20
CA SER A 31 5.42 8.19 8.56
C SER A 31 4.25 9.04 9.09
N ASP A 32 4.48 10.28 9.54
CA ASP A 32 3.40 11.14 10.02
C ASP A 32 2.68 11.81 8.85
N ILE A 33 1.54 11.23 8.46
CA ILE A 33 0.70 11.69 7.35
C ILE A 33 0.19 13.13 7.54
N ILE A 34 0.08 13.63 8.79
CA ILE A 34 -0.35 15.01 9.06
C ILE A 34 0.76 16.01 8.77
N LYS A 35 2.03 15.57 8.87
CA LYS A 35 3.21 16.39 8.58
C LYS A 35 3.75 16.22 7.17
N THR A 36 3.13 15.34 6.38
CA THR A 36 3.53 15.08 5.01
C THR A 36 3.00 16.20 4.11
N ASP A 37 3.90 16.84 3.37
CA ASP A 37 3.51 17.84 2.38
C ASP A 37 2.94 17.14 1.15
N LEU A 38 1.62 17.18 1.01
CA LEU A 38 0.89 16.64 -0.14
C LEU A 38 0.82 17.64 -1.31
N SER A 39 1.27 18.88 -1.10
CA SER A 39 1.23 19.94 -2.11
C SER A 39 2.45 19.94 -3.04
N ASP A 40 3.54 19.26 -2.65
CA ASP A 40 4.72 19.11 -3.49
C ASP A 40 4.44 18.20 -4.70
N PRO A 41 4.45 18.74 -5.93
CA PRO A 41 4.18 17.96 -7.12
C PRO A 41 5.34 17.01 -7.46
N GLN A 42 6.55 17.18 -6.91
CA GLN A 42 7.73 16.37 -7.21
C GLN A 42 8.66 16.24 -6.00
N PRO A 43 8.28 15.45 -4.97
CA PRO A 43 9.14 15.22 -3.82
C PRO A 43 10.46 14.54 -4.23
N ALA A 44 11.53 14.85 -3.50
CA ALA A 44 12.85 14.30 -3.77
C ALA A 44 12.89 12.76 -3.69
N VAL A 45 12.04 12.14 -2.88
CA VAL A 45 11.85 10.69 -2.83
C VAL A 45 10.37 10.37 -2.99
N GLN A 46 10.03 9.51 -3.94
CA GLN A 46 8.64 9.07 -4.15
C GLN A 46 8.53 7.60 -4.52
N HIS A 47 7.39 7.02 -4.15
CA HIS A 47 6.89 5.77 -4.72
C HIS A 47 6.00 6.10 -5.91
N VAL A 48 6.26 5.44 -7.03
CA VAL A 48 5.39 5.49 -8.21
C VAL A 48 4.60 4.20 -8.24
N TRP A 49 3.28 4.33 -8.36
CA TRP A 49 2.35 3.21 -8.46
C TRP A 49 1.71 3.20 -9.83
N ASP A 50 1.83 2.09 -10.54
CA ASP A 50 1.13 1.86 -11.80
C ASP A 50 0.33 0.58 -11.67
N GLY A 51 -0.92 0.59 -12.09
CA GLY A 51 -1.76 -0.58 -11.93
C GLY A 51 -3.03 -0.59 -12.72
N LYS A 52 -3.66 -1.76 -12.67
CA LYS A 52 -4.97 -2.02 -13.25
C LYS A 52 -5.84 -2.74 -12.24
N TRP A 53 -7.13 -2.49 -12.31
CA TRP A 53 -8.14 -3.19 -11.54
C TRP A 53 -9.01 -4.03 -12.48
N GLU A 54 -9.36 -5.24 -12.07
CA GLU A 54 -10.25 -6.14 -12.79
C GLU A 54 -11.07 -7.01 -11.84
N VAL A 55 -12.20 -7.53 -12.32
CA VAL A 55 -12.95 -8.58 -11.61
C VAL A 55 -12.19 -9.89 -11.75
N LYS A 56 -12.09 -10.67 -10.66
CA LYS A 56 -11.27 -11.90 -10.63
C LYS A 56 -11.69 -12.92 -11.69
N SER A 57 -12.98 -13.23 -11.76
CA SER A 57 -13.57 -14.17 -12.73
C SER A 57 -15.10 -13.99 -12.78
N GLU A 58 -15.75 -14.63 -13.76
CA GLU A 58 -17.22 -14.68 -13.84
C GLU A 58 -17.84 -15.47 -12.68
N GLU A 59 -17.13 -16.47 -12.15
CA GLU A 59 -17.56 -17.28 -11.02
C GLU A 59 -17.37 -16.52 -9.68
N ASP A 60 -16.35 -15.68 -9.59
CA ASP A 60 -15.99 -14.92 -8.38
C ASP A 60 -16.27 -13.41 -8.53
N LYS A 61 -17.47 -13.03 -8.96
CA LYS A 61 -17.85 -11.61 -9.18
C LYS A 61 -17.74 -10.74 -7.92
N HIS A 62 -17.74 -11.36 -6.74
CA HIS A 62 -17.56 -10.70 -5.46
C HIS A 62 -16.08 -10.41 -5.13
N CYS A 63 -15.16 -10.84 -5.98
CA CYS A 63 -13.73 -10.63 -5.84
C CYS A 63 -13.20 -9.62 -6.86
N GLY A 64 -12.68 -8.49 -6.37
CA GLY A 64 -11.91 -7.54 -7.17
C GLY A 64 -10.41 -7.84 -7.06
N VAL A 65 -9.66 -7.62 -8.13
CA VAL A 65 -8.20 -7.80 -8.15
C VAL A 65 -7.54 -6.56 -8.70
N MET A 66 -6.61 -6.00 -7.94
CA MET A 66 -5.75 -4.92 -8.38
C MET A 66 -4.32 -5.45 -8.59
N HIS A 67 -3.81 -5.27 -9.79
CA HIS A 67 -2.41 -5.55 -10.12
C HIS A 67 -1.64 -4.24 -10.12
N LEU A 68 -0.65 -4.15 -9.23
CA LEU A 68 0.18 -2.98 -9.04
C LEU A 68 1.65 -3.31 -9.30
N ASN A 69 2.32 -2.45 -10.04
CA ASN A 69 3.77 -2.36 -10.10
C ASN A 69 4.17 -1.08 -9.38
N GLN A 70 5.17 -1.19 -8.51
CA GLN A 70 5.72 -0.01 -7.85
C GLN A 70 7.23 0.04 -7.94
N TYR A 71 7.78 1.25 -7.88
CA TYR A 71 9.20 1.50 -7.75
C TYR A 71 9.43 2.85 -7.06
N MET A 72 10.63 3.06 -6.53
CA MET A 72 11.02 4.33 -5.93
C MET A 72 11.82 5.16 -6.92
N THR A 73 11.66 6.48 -6.84
CA THR A 73 12.55 7.43 -7.53
C THR A 73 13.17 8.38 -6.54
N ILE A 74 14.44 8.72 -6.75
CA ILE A 74 15.17 9.76 -6.02
C ILE A 74 15.54 10.85 -7.02
N TRP A 75 15.12 12.10 -6.78
CA TRP A 75 15.25 13.23 -7.71
C TRP A 75 14.75 12.91 -9.13
N GLY A 76 13.67 12.13 -9.23
CA GLY A 76 13.08 11.69 -10.50
C GLY A 76 13.78 10.50 -11.17
N TYR A 77 14.93 10.05 -10.66
CA TYR A 77 15.64 8.88 -11.20
C TYR A 77 15.18 7.60 -10.49
N ARG A 78 14.83 6.58 -11.27
CA ARG A 78 14.41 5.28 -10.74
C ARG A 78 15.57 4.59 -10.00
N VAL A 79 15.30 4.16 -8.77
CA VAL A 79 16.28 3.44 -7.96
C VAL A 79 16.27 1.96 -8.35
N PRO A 80 17.42 1.37 -8.71
CA PRO A 80 17.51 -0.07 -8.98
C PRO A 80 17.11 -0.91 -7.75
N LEU A 81 16.61 -2.12 -7.98
CA LEU A 81 16.26 -3.10 -6.94
C LEU A 81 15.11 -2.68 -5.99
N THR A 82 14.42 -1.57 -6.24
CA THR A 82 13.24 -1.15 -5.46
C THR A 82 11.93 -1.47 -6.16
N SER A 83 11.97 -2.22 -7.26
CA SER A 83 10.77 -2.55 -8.02
C SER A 83 10.07 -3.73 -7.36
N SER A 84 8.76 -3.63 -7.17
CA SER A 84 7.97 -4.75 -6.66
C SER A 84 6.63 -4.86 -7.38
N LYS A 85 6.10 -6.08 -7.35
CA LYS A 85 4.76 -6.40 -7.83
C LYS A 85 3.86 -6.60 -6.62
N LEU A 86 2.68 -6.03 -6.67
CA LEU A 86 1.64 -6.19 -5.67
C LEU A 86 0.37 -6.70 -6.36
N ILE A 87 -0.22 -7.73 -5.80
CA ILE A 87 -1.57 -8.17 -6.14
C ILE A 87 -2.44 -7.94 -4.91
N ALA A 88 -3.43 -7.05 -5.01
CA ALA A 88 -4.43 -6.84 -3.98
C ALA A 88 -5.74 -7.50 -4.40
N GLU A 89 -6.11 -8.60 -3.74
CA GLU A 89 -7.39 -9.25 -3.95
C GLU A 89 -8.36 -8.79 -2.87
N GLN A 90 -9.45 -8.14 -3.26
CA GLN A 90 -10.54 -7.74 -2.39
C GLN A 90 -11.64 -8.80 -2.44
N HIS A 91 -11.88 -9.45 -1.31
CA HIS A 91 -12.87 -10.51 -1.13
C HIS A 91 -14.09 -9.94 -0.41
N GLY A 92 -15.14 -9.64 -1.18
CA GLY A 92 -16.35 -9.01 -0.64
C GLY A 92 -16.07 -7.66 0.05
N PRO A 93 -16.87 -7.29 1.07
CA PRO A 93 -16.87 -5.93 1.59
C PRO A 93 -15.87 -5.67 2.72
N GLY A 94 -14.97 -6.59 3.06
CA GLY A 94 -14.18 -6.40 4.30
C GLY A 94 -12.88 -7.19 4.39
N ILE A 95 -12.45 -7.87 3.35
CA ILE A 95 -11.21 -8.65 3.37
C ILE A 95 -10.38 -8.27 2.15
N VAL A 96 -9.11 -7.93 2.37
CA VAL A 96 -8.15 -7.70 1.29
C VAL A 96 -6.90 -8.52 1.55
N HIS A 97 -6.47 -9.28 0.55
CA HIS A 97 -5.20 -10.00 0.54
C HIS A 97 -4.23 -9.25 -0.36
N MET A 98 -3.23 -8.62 0.24
CA MET A 98 -2.17 -7.93 -0.48
C MET A 98 -0.91 -8.80 -0.53
N ILE A 99 -0.55 -9.25 -1.72
CA ILE A 99 0.59 -10.14 -1.96
C ILE A 99 1.68 -9.32 -2.63
N PHE A 100 2.78 -9.11 -1.91
CA PHE A 100 3.94 -8.36 -2.37
C PHE A 100 5.05 -9.31 -2.82
N ASP A 101 5.62 -9.05 -4.00
CA ASP A 101 6.78 -9.72 -4.55
C ASP A 101 7.87 -8.69 -4.85
N PHE A 102 8.93 -8.71 -4.06
CA PHE A 102 10.11 -7.85 -4.20
C PHE A 102 11.27 -8.57 -4.92
N GLY A 103 10.98 -9.65 -5.65
CA GLY A 103 11.96 -10.42 -6.39
C GLY A 103 13.02 -11.04 -5.47
N MET A 104 14.27 -10.64 -5.65
CA MET A 104 15.39 -11.19 -4.88
C MET A 104 15.32 -10.90 -3.38
N TRP A 105 14.58 -9.86 -2.97
CA TRP A 105 14.42 -9.51 -1.56
C TRP A 105 13.37 -10.35 -0.85
N GLY A 106 12.60 -11.17 -1.56
CA GLY A 106 11.56 -12.02 -0.99
C GLY A 106 10.15 -11.51 -1.23
N LYS A 107 9.21 -12.08 -0.47
CA LYS A 107 7.77 -11.87 -0.63
C LYS A 107 7.12 -11.62 0.72
N GLY A 108 6.03 -10.87 0.69
CA GLY A 108 5.20 -10.59 1.85
C GLY A 108 3.73 -10.78 1.51
N VAL A 109 2.93 -11.09 2.52
CA VAL A 109 1.48 -11.06 2.45
C VAL A 109 0.93 -10.21 3.59
N VAL A 110 0.00 -9.34 3.26
CA VAL A 110 -0.75 -8.53 4.22
C VAL A 110 -2.22 -8.88 4.11
N PHE A 111 -2.79 -9.33 5.21
CA PHE A 111 -4.23 -9.50 5.35
C PHE A 111 -4.79 -8.25 6.01
N GLN A 112 -5.61 -7.51 5.28
CA GLN A 112 -6.42 -6.43 5.82
C GLN A 112 -7.85 -6.93 6.02
N THR A 113 -8.36 -6.81 7.24
CA THR A 113 -9.75 -7.13 7.56
C THR A 113 -10.44 -5.93 8.17
N VAL A 114 -11.63 -5.63 7.69
CA VAL A 114 -12.52 -4.60 8.22
C VAL A 114 -13.74 -5.29 8.80
N THR A 115 -14.04 -5.03 10.07
CA THR A 115 -15.17 -5.64 10.79
C THR A 115 -16.03 -4.54 11.38
N PRO A 116 -17.37 -4.57 11.18
CA PRO A 116 -18.24 -3.57 11.76
C PRO A 116 -18.40 -3.89 13.25
N GLU A 117 -18.15 -2.91 14.11
CA GLU A 117 -18.42 -3.01 15.55
C GLU A 117 -19.75 -2.31 15.89
N GLU A 118 -20.04 -1.18 15.24
CA GLU A 118 -21.33 -0.46 15.29
C GLU A 118 -21.59 0.24 13.94
N ALA A 119 -22.74 0.91 13.77
CA ALA A 119 -23.16 1.48 12.48
C ALA A 119 -22.14 2.44 11.83
N LEU A 120 -21.33 3.14 12.62
CA LEU A 120 -20.28 4.06 12.14
C LEU A 120 -18.93 3.82 12.84
N LEU A 121 -18.76 2.62 13.39
CA LEU A 121 -17.54 2.17 14.05
C LEU A 121 -17.08 0.86 13.42
N GLN A 122 -15.86 0.88 12.91
CA GLN A 122 -15.24 -0.26 12.28
C GLN A 122 -13.87 -0.52 12.89
N ARG A 123 -13.53 -1.79 13.01
CA ARG A 123 -12.21 -2.23 13.40
C ARG A 123 -11.46 -2.73 12.18
N VAL A 124 -10.34 -2.09 11.89
CA VAL A 124 -9.42 -2.47 10.82
C VAL A 124 -8.24 -3.19 11.44
N ARG A 125 -7.88 -4.35 10.89
CA ARG A 125 -6.69 -5.10 11.31
C ARG A 125 -5.83 -5.41 10.11
N PHE A 126 -4.53 -5.23 10.28
CA PHE A 126 -3.51 -5.65 9.34
C PHE A 126 -2.68 -6.76 9.96
N ARG A 127 -2.49 -7.87 9.24
CA ARG A 127 -1.59 -8.95 9.64
C ARG A 127 -0.58 -9.16 8.53
N ILE A 128 0.69 -9.01 8.86
CA ILE A 128 1.79 -9.03 7.90
C ILE A 128 2.62 -10.29 8.15
N PHE A 129 2.88 -11.05 7.10
CA PHE A 129 3.82 -12.17 7.10
C PHE A 129 4.79 -11.98 5.95
N SER A 130 6.09 -12.10 6.20
CA SER A 130 7.11 -11.79 5.21
C SER A 130 8.40 -12.55 5.48
N ASN A 131 9.13 -12.89 4.41
CA ASN A 131 10.51 -13.35 4.48
C ASN A 131 11.52 -12.29 4.00
N ILE A 132 11.07 -11.05 3.82
CA ILE A 132 11.89 -9.95 3.36
C ILE A 132 12.87 -9.53 4.46
N PRO A 133 14.17 -9.30 4.14
CA PRO A 133 15.14 -8.83 5.11
C PRO A 133 14.70 -7.52 5.78
N TRP A 134 14.82 -7.46 7.11
CA TRP A 134 14.37 -6.32 7.92
C TRP A 134 14.97 -4.98 7.45
N PHE A 135 16.23 -4.97 7.02
CA PHE A 135 16.91 -3.75 6.57
C PHE A 135 16.29 -3.21 5.26
N PHE A 136 15.83 -4.11 4.40
CA PHE A 136 15.16 -3.74 3.16
C PHE A 136 13.74 -3.25 3.45
N VAL A 137 13.02 -3.91 4.37
CA VAL A 137 11.72 -3.41 4.87
C VAL A 137 11.88 -2.00 5.43
N LYS A 138 12.90 -1.77 6.27
CA LYS A 138 13.19 -0.44 6.80
C LYS A 138 13.44 0.54 5.66
N PHE A 139 14.38 0.27 4.75
CA PHE A 139 14.64 1.15 3.61
C PHE A 139 13.40 1.45 2.74
N PHE A 140 12.57 0.44 2.47
CA PHE A 140 11.43 0.53 1.56
C PHE A 140 10.21 1.24 2.17
N TYR A 141 9.92 1.01 3.45
CA TYR A 141 8.76 1.60 4.13
C TYR A 141 9.10 2.85 4.94
N ASP A 142 10.33 2.91 5.43
CA ASP A 142 10.81 3.89 6.39
C ASP A 142 12.17 4.39 5.90
N CYS A 143 12.12 5.22 4.86
CA CYS A 143 13.23 6.11 4.58
C CYS A 143 13.46 6.98 5.82
N GLY A 144 14.22 6.46 6.78
CA GLY A 144 14.83 7.12 7.95
C GLY A 144 13.96 7.36 9.19
N GLY A 145 13.80 6.34 10.04
CA GLY A 145 13.43 6.52 11.45
C GLY A 145 13.81 5.31 12.29
N ASN A 146 14.31 5.50 13.51
CA ASN A 146 14.44 4.39 14.45
C ASN A 146 13.09 4.12 15.09
N ALA A 147 12.43 3.03 14.69
CA ALA A 147 11.43 2.41 15.54
C ALA A 147 12.15 1.82 16.77
N ILE A 148 12.10 2.57 17.86
CA ILE A 148 12.17 2.03 19.22
C ILE A 148 10.73 1.97 19.73
#